data_AF-A0A418BK86-F1
#
_entry.id   AF-A0A418BK86-F1
#
_cell.length_a   1.000
_cell.length_b   1.000
_cell.length_c   1.000
_cell.angle_alpha   90.00
_cell.angle_beta   90.00
_cell.angle_gamma   90.00
#
_symmetry.space_group_name_H-M   'P 1'
#
loop_
_entity.id
_entity.type
_entity.pdbx_description
1 polymer ?
#
loop_
_entity_poly.entity_id
_entity_poly.type
_entity_poly.pdbx_seq_one_letter_code
_entity_poly.pdbx_strand_id
1 'polypeptide(L)'
;MGRYISSLAATIRQVFAVIKLLFRGRVKLHVVSYKDYCDGKLVVTHCSQRTHSNKQILDFFAALVPHGGGDIPEAIKTALNFVHSTVHRIRQASVMPTDALVLLFTDAPPHHIHTLSRYWRQEMDAIEANPQYTAGYDWLAIRRAFQAANIHVHTLHSNLAEVHDMAQSVLFYSAMGPVVLVENESTTEITKATMGLLLQLMGHKFEFASQFTCVTVDDAKFDVGTENDVFPSMDTRLAFTKHPFQFTPLPCMLEDVSQLPVLFESNDTYQNMVYTIFGAFFTPANVLALTYNPILAKLWRVICRRRLDPRYLLLSVKLSTCVS
;
A
#
# COMPACT_ATOMS: atom_id res chain seq x y z
N MET A 1 13.37 1.21 -6.45
CA MET A 1 12.76 0.81 -5.15
C MET A 1 13.50 1.22 -3.87
N GLY A 2 14.78 1.57 -3.86
CA GLY A 2 15.54 1.80 -2.60
C GLY A 2 14.96 2.87 -1.66
N ARG A 3 14.46 3.99 -2.21
CA ARG A 3 13.80 5.06 -1.42
C ARG A 3 12.41 4.66 -0.91
N TYR A 4 11.68 3.84 -1.67
CA TYR A 4 10.44 3.24 -1.20
C TYR A 4 10.70 2.34 0.00
N ILE A 5 11.69 1.45 -0.09
CA ILE A 5 12.07 0.55 1.00
C ILE A 5 12.47 1.35 2.25
N SER A 6 13.29 2.41 2.12
CA SER A 6 13.63 3.25 3.27
C SER A 6 12.42 3.97 3.86
N SER A 7 11.44 4.35 3.03
CA SER A 7 10.19 4.99 3.46
C SER A 7 9.16 4.06 4.10
N LEU A 8 9.16 2.79 3.70
CA LEU A 8 8.20 1.79 4.15
C LEU A 8 8.28 1.57 5.66
N ALA A 9 9.47 1.67 6.26
CA ALA A 9 9.64 1.53 7.70
C ALA A 9 8.94 2.65 8.50
N ALA A 10 8.94 3.89 8.01
CA ALA A 10 8.19 4.98 8.63
C ALA A 10 6.70 4.80 8.36
N THR A 11 6.33 4.63 7.10
CA THR A 11 4.95 4.42 6.64
C THR A 11 4.24 3.33 7.41
N ILE A 12 4.86 2.15 7.57
CA ILE A 12 4.22 1.01 8.20
C ILE A 12 3.94 1.24 9.69
N ARG A 13 4.79 1.99 10.38
CA ARG A 13 4.53 2.36 11.78
C ARG A 13 3.31 3.25 11.89
N GLN A 14 3.11 4.16 10.93
CA GLN A 14 1.92 5.01 10.88
C GLN A 14 0.67 4.19 10.54
N VAL A 15 0.77 3.29 9.56
CA VAL A 15 -0.32 2.35 9.22
C VAL A 15 -0.70 1.52 10.45
N PHE A 16 0.27 0.93 11.15
CA PHE A 16 0.02 0.18 12.40
C PHE A 16 -0.67 1.01 13.47
N ALA A 17 -0.25 2.27 13.66
CA ALA A 17 -0.90 3.17 14.59
C ALA A 17 -2.37 3.39 14.20
N VAL A 18 -2.63 3.82 12.96
CA VAL A 18 -3.99 4.11 12.48
C VAL A 18 -4.89 2.88 12.52
N ILE A 19 -4.44 1.73 12.01
CA ILE A 19 -5.28 0.53 12.00
C ILE A 19 -5.61 0.05 13.41
N LYS A 20 -4.67 0.20 14.36
CA LYS A 20 -4.89 -0.22 15.74
C LYS A 20 -5.85 0.74 16.46
N LEU A 21 -5.69 2.05 16.24
CA LEU A 21 -6.51 3.10 16.84
C LEU A 21 -7.97 3.06 16.36
N LEU A 22 -8.20 2.79 15.08
CA LEU A 22 -9.54 2.77 14.51
C LEU A 22 -10.17 1.37 14.53
N PHE A 23 -9.48 0.39 13.95
CA PHE A 23 -10.08 -0.92 13.69
C PHE A 23 -9.91 -1.91 14.84
N ARG A 24 -9.10 -1.58 15.86
CA ARG A 24 -8.94 -2.36 17.09
C ARG A 24 -8.66 -3.85 16.84
N GLY A 25 -7.93 -4.16 15.77
CA GLY A 25 -7.55 -5.52 15.38
C GLY A 25 -8.43 -6.22 14.34
N ARG A 26 -9.50 -5.56 13.86
CA ARG A 26 -10.34 -6.05 12.74
C ARG A 26 -9.61 -6.04 11.39
N VAL A 27 -8.61 -5.18 11.24
CA VAL A 27 -7.73 -5.13 10.06
C VAL A 27 -6.44 -5.89 10.35
N LYS A 28 -6.00 -6.70 9.39
CA LYS A 28 -4.73 -7.43 9.42
C LYS A 28 -3.89 -7.05 8.22
N LEU A 29 -2.65 -6.65 8.46
CA LEU A 29 -1.68 -6.33 7.43
C LEU A 29 -1.01 -7.61 6.91
N HIS A 30 -0.89 -7.68 5.59
CA HIS A 30 -0.09 -8.66 4.87
C HIS A 30 0.89 -7.90 3.97
N VAL A 31 2.16 -8.29 4.02
CA VAL A 31 3.24 -7.68 3.25
C VAL A 31 3.75 -8.74 2.29
N VAL A 32 3.80 -8.40 1.00
CA VAL A 32 4.34 -9.24 -0.06
C VAL A 32 5.40 -8.41 -0.75
N SER A 33 6.62 -8.92 -0.83
CA SER A 33 7.66 -8.38 -1.69
C SER A 33 7.91 -9.33 -2.83
N TYR A 34 8.18 -8.76 -3.99
CA TYR A 34 8.54 -9.48 -5.19
C TYR A 34 9.86 -8.95 -5.74
N LYS A 35 10.51 -9.80 -6.52
CA LYS A 35 11.77 -9.55 -7.22
C LYS A 35 11.64 -10.04 -8.66
N ASP A 36 12.72 -9.93 -9.40
CA ASP A 36 12.79 -10.45 -10.75
C ASP A 36 13.32 -11.90 -10.81
N TYR A 37 12.97 -12.61 -11.88
CA TYR A 37 13.44 -13.96 -12.19
C TYR A 37 14.94 -14.02 -12.54
N CYS A 38 15.59 -12.89 -12.84
CA CYS A 38 17.05 -12.84 -12.93
C CYS A 38 17.76 -13.13 -11.58
N ASP A 39 17.08 -12.89 -10.45
CA ASP A 39 17.61 -13.13 -9.10
C ASP A 39 17.40 -14.58 -8.61
N GLY A 40 16.71 -15.40 -9.41
CA GLY A 40 16.44 -16.81 -9.12
C GLY A 40 14.96 -17.19 -9.17
N LYS A 41 14.65 -18.39 -8.70
CA LYS A 41 13.28 -18.95 -8.77
C LYS A 41 12.36 -18.48 -7.66
N LEU A 42 12.91 -18.03 -6.53
CA LEU A 42 12.12 -17.55 -5.39
C LEU A 42 11.94 -16.03 -5.52
N VAL A 43 10.97 -15.65 -6.36
CA VAL A 43 10.68 -14.24 -6.65
C VAL A 43 9.70 -13.60 -5.68
N VAL A 44 8.99 -14.38 -4.84
CA VAL A 44 8.04 -13.86 -3.86
C VAL A 44 8.45 -14.22 -2.43
N THR A 45 8.45 -13.22 -1.56
CA THR A 45 8.57 -13.39 -0.10
C THR A 45 7.46 -12.60 0.61
N HIS A 46 7.04 -13.04 1.80
CA HIS A 46 5.90 -12.42 2.47
C HIS A 46 5.98 -12.50 4.00
N CYS A 47 5.25 -11.61 4.66
CA CYS A 47 5.06 -11.59 6.11
C CYS A 47 3.62 -11.16 6.43
N SER A 48 2.99 -11.74 7.46
CA SER A 48 1.56 -11.54 7.73
C SER A 48 1.25 -11.40 9.21
N GLN A 49 0.41 -10.41 9.59
CA GLN A 49 -0.10 -10.26 10.96
C GLN A 49 -0.98 -11.40 11.45
N ARG A 50 -1.37 -12.34 10.57
CA ARG A 50 -2.12 -13.54 10.98
C ARG A 50 -1.21 -14.65 11.48
N THR A 51 0.06 -14.66 11.07
CA THR A 51 1.03 -15.71 11.40
C THR A 51 2.30 -15.16 12.08
N HIS A 52 2.49 -13.84 12.07
CA HIS A 52 3.67 -13.15 12.58
C HIS A 52 3.28 -11.99 13.50
N SER A 53 4.18 -11.66 14.41
CA SER A 53 4.08 -10.47 15.28
C SER A 53 4.40 -9.17 14.53
N ASN A 54 3.97 -8.03 15.08
CA ASN A 54 4.35 -6.72 14.55
C ASN A 54 5.87 -6.52 14.51
N LYS A 55 6.60 -7.09 15.47
CA LYS A 55 8.07 -7.06 15.47
C LYS A 55 8.64 -7.81 14.27
N GLN A 56 8.18 -9.03 14.01
CA GLN A 56 8.63 -9.81 12.84
C GLN A 56 8.30 -9.11 11.51
N ILE A 57 7.20 -8.39 11.42
CA ILE A 57 6.89 -7.59 10.23
C ILE A 57 7.87 -6.41 10.09
N LEU A 58 8.16 -5.70 11.17
CA LEU A 58 9.15 -4.62 11.15
C LEU A 58 10.56 -5.15 10.80
N ASP A 59 10.92 -6.30 11.36
CA ASP A 59 12.20 -6.98 11.06
C ASP A 59 12.23 -7.43 9.58
N PHE A 60 11.11 -7.94 9.04
CA PHE A 60 10.97 -8.27 7.61
C PHE A 60 11.17 -7.04 6.73
N PHE A 61 10.53 -5.90 7.04
CA PHE A 61 10.75 -4.64 6.30
C PHE A 61 12.19 -4.15 6.38
N ALA A 62 12.82 -4.24 7.55
CA ALA A 62 14.21 -3.82 7.73
C ALA A 62 15.19 -4.71 6.95
N ALA A 63 14.82 -5.96 6.67
CA ALA A 63 15.59 -6.90 5.87
C ALA A 63 15.33 -6.80 4.36
N LEU A 64 14.37 -5.99 3.91
CA LEU A 64 14.18 -5.74 2.49
C LEU A 64 15.38 -4.96 1.95
N VAL A 65 16.07 -5.55 0.98
CA VAL A 65 17.19 -4.92 0.29
C VAL A 65 16.76 -4.66 -1.15
N PRO A 66 16.93 -3.44 -1.69
CA PRO A 66 16.82 -3.21 -3.12
C PRO A 66 17.96 -4.00 -3.78
N HIS A 67 17.64 -5.16 -4.32
CA HIS A 67 18.58 -6.05 -5.00
C HIS A 67 17.87 -6.67 -6.19
N GLY A 68 18.59 -6.82 -7.30
CA GLY A 68 18.03 -7.20 -8.60
C GLY A 68 17.87 -6.03 -9.56
N GLY A 69 17.29 -6.29 -10.74
CA GLY A 69 16.96 -5.27 -11.74
C GLY A 69 17.96 -5.18 -12.90
N GLY A 70 18.45 -6.32 -13.40
CA GLY A 70 19.22 -6.34 -14.65
C GLY A 70 18.41 -5.87 -15.86
N ASP A 71 17.09 -6.05 -15.81
CA ASP A 71 16.08 -5.54 -16.72
C ASP A 71 15.00 -4.72 -16.00
N ILE A 72 14.28 -3.90 -16.77
CA ILE A 72 13.29 -2.92 -16.29
C ILE A 72 11.95 -3.58 -15.91
N PRO A 73 11.54 -4.74 -16.46
CA PRO A 73 10.32 -5.44 -16.01
C PRO A 73 10.52 -6.34 -14.76
N GLU A 74 9.47 -6.50 -13.94
CA GLU A 74 9.51 -7.25 -12.67
C GLU A 74 8.41 -8.33 -12.57
N ALA A 75 8.59 -9.32 -11.67
CA ALA A 75 7.66 -10.48 -11.51
C ALA A 75 6.37 -10.18 -10.72
N ILE A 76 5.73 -9.04 -11.00
CA ILE A 76 4.52 -8.60 -10.30
C ILE A 76 3.32 -9.52 -10.59
N LYS A 77 3.22 -10.16 -11.76
CA LYS A 77 2.12 -11.09 -12.06
C LYS A 77 2.14 -12.30 -11.13
N THR A 78 3.34 -12.80 -10.82
CA THR A 78 3.55 -13.85 -9.81
C THR A 78 3.10 -13.38 -8.43
N ALA A 79 3.46 -12.15 -8.05
CA ALA A 79 3.09 -11.57 -6.77
C ALA A 79 1.56 -11.38 -6.63
N LEU A 80 0.89 -10.91 -7.69
CA LEU A 80 -0.57 -10.73 -7.69
C LEU A 80 -1.31 -12.06 -7.58
N ASN A 81 -0.81 -13.13 -8.22
CA ASN A 81 -1.34 -14.48 -8.02
C ASN A 81 -1.15 -14.98 -6.57
N PHE A 82 0.00 -14.71 -5.97
CA PHE A 82 0.24 -14.99 -4.55
C PHE A 82 -0.73 -14.22 -3.63
N VAL A 83 -0.97 -12.93 -3.91
CA VAL A 83 -1.94 -12.11 -3.17
C VAL A 83 -3.36 -12.66 -3.33
N HIS A 84 -3.79 -12.96 -4.54
CA HIS A 84 -5.11 -13.52 -4.83
C HIS A 84 -5.36 -14.84 -4.09
N SER A 85 -4.43 -15.79 -4.19
CA SER A 85 -4.51 -17.07 -3.47
C SER A 85 -4.49 -16.89 -1.95
N THR A 86 -3.71 -15.94 -1.44
CA THR A 86 -3.67 -15.60 -0.01
C THR A 86 -5.02 -15.06 0.48
N VAL A 87 -5.65 -14.16 -0.28
CA VAL A 87 -6.97 -13.60 0.06
C VAL A 87 -8.03 -14.70 0.08
N HIS A 88 -8.04 -15.59 -0.93
CA HIS A 88 -8.96 -16.73 -0.97
C HIS A 88 -8.80 -17.66 0.23
N ARG A 89 -7.57 -18.02 0.57
CA ARG A 89 -7.29 -18.87 1.74
C ARG A 89 -7.74 -18.22 3.04
N ILE A 90 -7.55 -16.91 3.19
CA ILE A 90 -8.01 -16.17 4.38
C ILE A 90 -9.54 -16.20 4.46
N ARG A 91 -10.23 -15.98 3.35
CA ARG A 91 -11.70 -16.02 3.28
C ARG A 91 -12.25 -17.40 3.59
N GLN A 92 -11.67 -18.45 3.01
CA GLN A 92 -12.05 -19.84 3.27
C GLN A 92 -11.89 -20.23 4.73
N ALA A 93 -10.86 -19.72 5.41
CA ALA A 93 -10.61 -19.97 6.82
C ALA A 93 -11.38 -19.01 7.77
N SER A 94 -12.07 -17.99 7.23
CA SER A 94 -12.76 -16.98 8.03
C SER A 94 -14.24 -17.33 8.19
N VAL A 95 -14.74 -17.20 9.42
CA VAL A 95 -16.17 -17.37 9.72
C VAL A 95 -16.99 -16.14 9.31
N MET A 96 -16.32 -14.98 9.20
CA MET A 96 -16.94 -13.71 8.81
C MET A 96 -16.50 -13.30 7.40
N PRO A 97 -17.36 -12.59 6.64
CA PRO A 97 -16.95 -11.94 5.40
C PRO A 97 -15.72 -11.06 5.61
N THR A 98 -14.75 -11.12 4.69
CA THR A 98 -13.55 -10.30 4.75
C THR A 98 -13.30 -9.58 3.42
N ASP A 99 -13.15 -8.27 3.50
CA ASP A 99 -12.71 -7.42 2.39
C ASP A 99 -11.18 -7.39 2.28
N ALA A 100 -10.69 -7.03 1.10
CA ALA A 100 -9.26 -6.93 0.82
C ALA A 100 -8.94 -5.64 0.07
N LEU A 101 -7.89 -4.95 0.54
CA LEU A 101 -7.29 -3.79 -0.09
C LEU A 101 -5.80 -4.10 -0.32
N VAL A 102 -5.33 -3.85 -1.54
CA VAL A 102 -3.94 -3.99 -1.95
C VAL A 102 -3.37 -2.61 -2.25
N LEU A 103 -2.33 -2.25 -1.52
CA LEU A 103 -1.49 -1.10 -1.85
C LEU A 103 -0.24 -1.63 -2.54
N LEU A 104 -0.09 -1.32 -3.83
CA LEU A 104 1.01 -1.77 -4.66
C LEU A 104 2.04 -0.64 -4.77
N PHE A 105 3.31 -0.96 -4.54
CA PHE A 105 4.42 -0.01 -4.67
C PHE A 105 5.36 -0.52 -5.75
N THR A 106 5.62 0.29 -6.77
CA THR A 106 6.41 -0.15 -7.93
C THR A 106 7.07 1.02 -8.64
N ASP A 107 8.13 0.73 -9.36
CA ASP A 107 8.81 1.61 -10.30
C ASP A 107 9.01 0.94 -11.67
N ALA A 108 8.41 -0.22 -11.90
CA ALA A 108 8.69 -1.07 -13.06
C ALA A 108 7.41 -1.67 -13.67
N PRO A 109 7.33 -1.83 -15.00
CA PRO A 109 6.24 -2.55 -15.64
C PRO A 109 6.29 -4.07 -15.32
N PRO A 110 5.18 -4.81 -15.55
CA PRO A 110 5.22 -6.27 -15.48
C PRO A 110 6.04 -6.88 -16.61
N HIS A 111 6.47 -8.13 -16.43
CA HIS A 111 6.94 -8.94 -17.56
C HIS A 111 5.82 -9.10 -18.58
N HIS A 112 6.08 -8.62 -19.79
CA HIS A 112 5.17 -8.68 -20.93
C HIS A 112 5.99 -8.65 -22.22
N ILE A 113 5.44 -9.17 -23.32
CA ILE A 113 6.11 -9.12 -24.62
C ILE A 113 6.36 -7.66 -25.06
N HIS A 114 5.41 -6.77 -24.79
CA HIS A 114 5.53 -5.34 -25.09
C HIS A 114 6.45 -4.57 -24.15
N THR A 115 6.87 -5.14 -23.02
CA THR A 115 7.86 -4.51 -22.12
C THR A 115 9.28 -5.01 -22.41
N LEU A 116 9.47 -5.76 -23.51
CA LEU A 116 10.72 -6.35 -23.96
C LEU A 116 11.41 -7.25 -22.92
N SER A 117 10.64 -7.74 -21.95
CA SER A 117 11.11 -8.69 -20.95
C SER A 117 11.69 -9.94 -21.61
N ARG A 118 12.75 -10.50 -21.04
CA ARG A 118 13.26 -11.84 -21.42
C ARG A 118 12.66 -12.95 -20.56
N TYR A 119 12.04 -12.59 -19.45
CA TYR A 119 11.53 -13.50 -18.43
C TYR A 119 10.02 -13.72 -18.49
N TRP A 120 9.30 -13.09 -19.43
CA TRP A 120 7.84 -13.23 -19.53
C TRP A 120 7.37 -14.69 -19.67
N ARG A 121 8.07 -15.54 -20.45
CA ARG A 121 7.76 -16.97 -20.55
C ARG A 121 8.06 -17.72 -19.25
N GLN A 122 9.18 -17.39 -18.61
CA GLN A 122 9.56 -18.00 -17.34
C GLN A 122 8.55 -17.68 -16.23
N GLU A 123 8.03 -16.45 -16.20
CA GLU A 123 6.96 -16.07 -15.28
C GLU A 123 5.66 -16.81 -15.60
N MET A 124 5.28 -16.92 -16.87
CA MET A 124 4.10 -17.68 -17.29
C MET A 124 4.19 -19.15 -16.85
N ASP A 125 5.29 -19.84 -17.17
CA ASP A 125 5.50 -21.24 -16.79
C ASP A 125 5.47 -21.43 -15.26
N ALA A 126 6.05 -20.50 -14.50
CA ALA A 126 6.06 -20.54 -13.05
C ALA A 126 4.67 -20.34 -12.44
N ILE A 127 3.83 -19.49 -13.05
CA ILE A 127 2.45 -19.28 -12.62
C ILE A 127 1.60 -20.51 -12.94
N GLU A 128 1.70 -21.06 -14.15
CA GLU A 128 0.94 -22.24 -14.59
C GLU A 128 1.31 -23.50 -13.81
N ALA A 129 2.58 -23.65 -13.42
CA ALA A 129 3.04 -24.77 -12.61
C ALA A 129 2.50 -24.75 -11.17
N ASN A 130 1.95 -23.62 -10.69
CA ASN A 130 1.42 -23.51 -9.33
C ASN A 130 -0.11 -23.63 -9.31
N PRO A 131 -0.68 -24.75 -8.84
CA PRO A 131 -2.13 -24.97 -8.87
C PRO A 131 -2.93 -24.01 -7.96
N GLN A 132 -2.27 -23.28 -7.05
CA GLN A 132 -2.92 -22.26 -6.23
C GLN A 132 -3.13 -20.94 -6.97
N TYR A 133 -2.42 -20.72 -8.08
CA TYR A 133 -2.42 -19.48 -8.83
C TYR A 133 -3.49 -19.49 -9.90
N THR A 134 -4.71 -19.17 -9.48
CA THR A 134 -5.91 -19.23 -10.32
C THR A 134 -6.23 -17.94 -11.07
N ALA A 135 -5.50 -16.85 -10.82
CA ALA A 135 -5.69 -15.59 -11.56
C ALA A 135 -5.03 -15.63 -12.95
N GLY A 136 -4.05 -16.51 -13.14
CA GLY A 136 -3.36 -16.74 -14.41
C GLY A 136 -2.27 -15.72 -14.71
N TYR A 137 -1.64 -15.84 -15.88
CA TYR A 137 -0.55 -14.96 -16.33
C TYR A 137 -1.06 -13.68 -17.04
N ASP A 138 -2.18 -13.77 -17.76
CA ASP A 138 -2.75 -12.64 -18.50
C ASP A 138 -3.20 -11.51 -17.54
N TRP A 139 -2.74 -10.28 -17.77
CA TRP A 139 -2.99 -9.14 -16.89
C TRP A 139 -4.49 -8.82 -16.76
N LEU A 140 -5.26 -8.96 -17.83
CA LEU A 140 -6.71 -8.72 -17.82
C LEU A 140 -7.44 -9.87 -17.11
N ALA A 141 -6.95 -11.11 -17.18
CA ALA A 141 -7.44 -12.22 -16.36
C ALA A 141 -7.16 -11.96 -14.87
N ILE A 142 -5.98 -11.47 -14.51
CA ILE A 142 -5.66 -11.08 -13.13
C ILE A 142 -6.61 -9.97 -12.65
N ARG A 143 -6.81 -8.92 -13.46
CA ARG A 143 -7.81 -7.86 -13.18
C ARG A 143 -9.18 -8.45 -12.90
N ARG A 144 -9.71 -9.28 -13.80
CA ARG A 144 -11.04 -9.90 -13.66
C ARG A 144 -11.13 -10.77 -12.40
N ALA A 145 -10.08 -11.53 -12.08
CA ALA A 145 -10.01 -12.33 -10.87
C ALA A 145 -10.06 -11.47 -9.59
N PHE A 146 -9.34 -10.35 -9.57
CA PHE A 146 -9.38 -9.39 -8.46
C PHE A 146 -10.75 -8.70 -8.34
N GLN A 147 -11.36 -8.30 -9.45
CA GLN A 147 -12.71 -7.71 -9.48
C GLN A 147 -13.77 -8.71 -8.98
N ALA A 148 -13.75 -9.95 -9.47
CA ALA A 148 -14.66 -11.01 -9.04
C ALA A 148 -14.48 -11.33 -7.54
N ALA A 149 -13.25 -11.22 -7.05
CA ALA A 149 -12.94 -11.38 -5.64
C ALA A 149 -13.15 -10.10 -4.82
N ASN A 150 -13.68 -9.00 -5.36
CA ASN A 150 -13.82 -7.70 -4.66
C ASN A 150 -12.52 -7.29 -3.92
N ILE A 151 -11.38 -7.36 -4.63
CA ILE A 151 -10.07 -6.95 -4.14
C ILE A 151 -9.75 -5.58 -4.76
N HIS A 152 -9.72 -4.54 -3.94
CA HIS A 152 -9.40 -3.18 -4.39
C HIS A 152 -7.89 -3.02 -4.51
N VAL A 153 -7.40 -2.50 -5.63
CA VAL A 153 -5.97 -2.24 -5.86
C VAL A 153 -5.74 -0.75 -6.06
N HIS A 154 -4.77 -0.21 -5.33
CA HIS A 154 -4.26 1.14 -5.54
C HIS A 154 -2.74 1.09 -5.68
N THR A 155 -2.23 1.72 -6.72
CA THR A 155 -0.80 1.68 -7.03
C THR A 155 -0.15 3.01 -6.68
N LEU A 156 0.99 2.98 -6.00
CA LEU A 156 1.92 4.11 -5.88
C LEU A 156 3.08 3.81 -6.83
N HIS A 157 3.14 4.58 -7.91
CA HIS A 157 4.14 4.42 -8.96
C HIS A 157 5.16 5.55 -8.91
N SER A 158 6.43 5.16 -8.98
CA SER A 158 7.57 6.08 -9.02
C SER A 158 7.67 6.80 -10.36
N ASN A 159 8.31 7.96 -10.40
CA ASN A 159 8.59 8.61 -11.68
C ASN A 159 9.77 7.88 -12.35
N LEU A 160 9.62 7.41 -13.59
CA LEU A 160 10.75 6.89 -14.36
C LEU A 160 11.44 8.02 -15.10
N ALA A 161 12.75 7.88 -15.33
CA ALA A 161 13.55 8.86 -16.06
C ALA A 161 13.04 9.04 -17.49
N GLU A 162 12.63 7.96 -18.13
CA GLU A 162 12.04 7.95 -19.46
C GLU A 162 10.51 8.04 -19.38
N VAL A 163 9.95 9.13 -19.94
CA VAL A 163 8.51 9.41 -19.94
C VAL A 163 7.72 8.31 -20.65
N HIS A 164 8.33 7.69 -21.66
CA HIS A 164 7.70 6.63 -22.43
C HIS A 164 7.53 5.35 -21.58
N ASP A 165 8.60 4.87 -20.95
CA ASP A 165 8.59 3.68 -20.09
C ASP A 165 7.64 3.86 -18.91
N MET A 166 7.61 5.07 -18.33
CA MET A 166 6.62 5.43 -17.31
C MET A 166 5.20 5.26 -17.84
N ALA A 167 4.89 5.82 -19.01
CA ALA A 167 3.53 5.81 -19.54
C ALA A 167 3.05 4.38 -19.82
N GLN A 168 3.94 3.51 -20.32
CA GLN A 168 3.61 2.11 -20.52
C GLN A 168 3.39 1.37 -19.20
N SER A 169 4.28 1.56 -18.22
CA SER A 169 4.14 0.95 -16.90
C SER A 169 2.85 1.38 -16.19
N VAL A 170 2.58 2.69 -16.16
CA VAL A 170 1.38 3.28 -15.57
C VAL A 170 0.12 2.74 -16.24
N LEU A 171 0.13 2.51 -17.55
CA LEU A 171 -1.00 1.92 -18.27
C LEU A 171 -1.36 0.53 -17.72
N PHE A 172 -0.39 -0.36 -17.53
CA PHE A 172 -0.64 -1.68 -16.93
C PHE A 172 -1.29 -1.53 -15.55
N TYR A 173 -0.72 -0.72 -14.67
CA TYR A 173 -1.26 -0.56 -13.32
C TYR A 173 -2.63 0.13 -13.29
N SER A 174 -2.89 1.04 -14.22
CA SER A 174 -4.18 1.72 -14.34
C SER A 174 -5.33 0.76 -14.70
N ALA A 175 -5.02 -0.37 -15.35
CA ALA A 175 -6.00 -1.42 -15.62
C ALA A 175 -6.44 -2.17 -14.35
N MET A 176 -5.62 -2.16 -13.29
CA MET A 176 -5.96 -2.79 -12.00
C MET A 176 -6.72 -1.85 -11.06
N GLY A 177 -6.51 -0.54 -11.21
CA GLY A 177 -7.11 0.48 -10.37
C GLY A 177 -6.36 1.82 -10.43
N PRO A 178 -6.75 2.79 -9.59
CA PRO A 178 -6.12 4.12 -9.59
C PRO A 178 -4.62 4.07 -9.31
N VAL A 179 -3.85 4.83 -10.10
CA VAL A 179 -2.39 4.96 -9.95
C VAL A 179 -2.05 6.34 -9.40
N VAL A 180 -1.33 6.40 -8.29
CA VAL A 180 -0.74 7.62 -7.73
C VAL A 180 0.65 7.78 -8.30
N LEU A 181 0.91 8.89 -8.99
CA LEU A 181 2.27 9.24 -9.41
C LEU A 181 2.99 9.97 -8.29
N VAL A 182 4.06 9.36 -7.77
CA VAL A 182 4.90 9.94 -6.73
C VAL A 182 6.09 10.61 -7.40
N GLU A 183 5.93 11.88 -7.78
CA GLU A 183 6.95 12.66 -8.51
C GLU A 183 8.17 12.99 -7.63
N ASN A 184 7.98 13.13 -6.32
CA ASN A 184 9.05 13.29 -5.34
C ASN A 184 9.20 12.03 -4.50
N GLU A 185 10.26 11.26 -4.74
CA GLU A 185 10.54 9.99 -4.07
C GLU A 185 11.20 10.13 -2.69
N SER A 186 11.15 11.31 -2.07
CA SER A 186 11.58 11.41 -0.68
C SER A 186 10.73 10.53 0.21
N THR A 187 11.34 9.98 1.27
CA THR A 187 10.65 9.14 2.26
C THR A 187 9.40 9.79 2.81
N THR A 188 9.46 11.11 3.05
CA THR A 188 8.35 11.90 3.56
C THR A 188 7.18 11.93 2.59
N GLU A 189 7.42 12.19 1.31
CA GLU A 189 6.35 12.31 0.31
C GLU A 189 5.70 10.96 0.01
N ILE A 190 6.47 9.87 -0.10
CA ILE A 190 5.92 8.51 -0.25
C ILE A 190 5.02 8.16 0.94
N THR A 191 5.49 8.44 2.16
CA THR A 191 4.71 8.19 3.38
C THR A 191 3.44 9.02 3.40
N LYS A 192 3.54 10.31 3.05
CA LYS A 192 2.41 11.25 3.05
C LYS A 192 1.37 10.88 2.00
N ALA A 193 1.78 10.49 0.79
CA ALA A 193 0.90 9.98 -0.26
C ALA A 193 0.18 8.70 0.19
N THR A 194 0.93 7.74 0.74
CA THR A 194 0.36 6.46 1.21
C THR A 194 -0.69 6.69 2.31
N MET A 195 -0.35 7.52 3.30
CA MET A 195 -1.29 7.84 4.37
C MET A 195 -2.46 8.67 3.87
N GLY A 196 -2.24 9.61 2.95
CA GLY A 196 -3.30 10.39 2.33
C GLY A 196 -4.32 9.53 1.59
N LEU A 197 -3.84 8.54 0.83
CA LEU A 197 -4.68 7.53 0.18
C LEU A 197 -5.49 6.76 1.21
N LEU A 198 -4.84 6.17 2.21
CA LEU A 198 -5.52 5.39 3.26
C LEU A 198 -6.56 6.21 4.03
N LEU A 199 -6.24 7.46 4.37
CA LEU A 199 -7.16 8.36 5.06
C LEU A 199 -8.41 8.62 4.22
N GLN A 200 -8.26 8.87 2.91
CA GLN A 200 -9.40 9.07 2.02
C GLN A 200 -10.26 7.80 1.89
N LEU A 201 -9.62 6.63 1.76
CA LEU A 201 -10.34 5.34 1.76
C LEU A 201 -11.10 5.10 3.07
N MET A 202 -10.61 5.61 4.21
CA MET A 202 -11.29 5.60 5.51
C MET A 202 -12.36 6.70 5.68
N GLY A 203 -12.58 7.55 4.68
CA GLY A 203 -13.56 8.64 4.73
C GLY A 203 -13.07 9.93 5.39
N HIS A 204 -11.75 10.15 5.46
CA HIS A 204 -11.16 11.35 6.04
C HIS A 204 -10.53 12.26 4.98
N LYS A 205 -10.68 13.56 5.20
CA LYS A 205 -10.03 14.57 4.37
C LYS A 205 -8.52 14.49 4.54
N PHE A 206 -7.81 14.75 3.45
CA PHE A 206 -6.37 14.86 3.42
C PHE A 206 -5.99 16.23 2.85
N GLU A 207 -5.48 17.11 3.72
CA GLU A 207 -5.25 18.53 3.39
C GLU A 207 -4.15 18.74 2.33
N PHE A 208 -3.28 17.75 2.17
CA PHE A 208 -2.15 17.79 1.23
C PHE A 208 -2.47 17.11 -0.11
N ALA A 209 -3.75 16.84 -0.42
CA ALA A 209 -4.15 16.18 -1.66
C ALA A 209 -3.67 16.92 -2.92
N SER A 210 -3.60 18.25 -2.89
CA SER A 210 -3.10 19.06 -4.01
C SER A 210 -1.63 18.84 -4.35
N GLN A 211 -0.86 18.17 -3.49
CA GLN A 211 0.56 17.86 -3.72
C GLN A 211 0.77 16.59 -4.55
N PHE A 212 -0.30 15.83 -4.80
CA PHE A 212 -0.22 14.54 -5.48
C PHE A 212 -1.21 14.51 -6.64
N THR A 213 -0.94 13.61 -7.58
CA THR A 213 -1.84 13.37 -8.71
C THR A 213 -2.14 11.90 -8.85
N CYS A 214 -3.33 11.62 -9.37
CA CYS A 214 -3.73 10.28 -9.75
C CYS A 214 -3.81 10.19 -11.28
N VAL A 215 -3.59 8.99 -11.81
CA VAL A 215 -3.76 8.67 -13.21
C VAL A 215 -4.75 7.52 -13.31
N THR A 216 -5.68 7.68 -14.24
CA THR A 216 -6.60 6.63 -14.67
C THR A 216 -6.64 6.61 -16.19
N VAL A 217 -6.90 5.44 -16.74
CA VAL A 217 -7.15 5.25 -18.17
C VAL A 217 -8.59 4.76 -18.33
N ASP A 218 -9.19 5.08 -19.48
CA ASP A 218 -10.56 4.69 -19.82
C ASP A 218 -10.75 3.17 -19.66
N ASP A 219 -11.62 2.80 -18.72
CA ASP A 219 -11.79 1.44 -18.24
C ASP A 219 -12.37 0.50 -19.29
N ALA A 220 -13.18 1.05 -20.21
CA ALA A 220 -13.82 0.31 -21.30
C ALA A 220 -12.80 -0.38 -22.24
N LYS A 221 -11.56 0.11 -22.29
CA LYS A 221 -10.50 -0.49 -23.10
C LYS A 221 -10.03 -1.84 -22.55
N PHE A 222 -10.22 -2.11 -21.27
CA PHE A 222 -9.69 -3.30 -20.60
C PHE A 222 -10.70 -4.45 -20.48
N ASP A 223 -11.96 -4.23 -20.87
CA ASP A 223 -13.01 -5.23 -20.72
C ASP A 223 -13.04 -6.28 -21.85
N VAL A 224 -12.37 -6.00 -22.97
CA VAL A 224 -12.38 -6.84 -24.17
C VAL A 224 -11.00 -7.45 -24.43
N GLY A 225 -10.95 -8.73 -24.81
CA GLY A 225 -9.74 -9.40 -25.29
C GLY A 225 -8.75 -9.82 -24.19
N THR A 226 -7.50 -10.00 -24.62
CA THR A 226 -6.33 -10.38 -23.83
C THR A 226 -5.37 -9.21 -23.65
N GLU A 227 -4.39 -9.35 -22.77
CA GLU A 227 -3.37 -8.31 -22.55
C GLU A 227 -2.64 -7.91 -23.85
N ASN A 228 -2.45 -8.85 -24.78
CA ASN A 228 -1.78 -8.60 -26.06
C ASN A 228 -2.61 -7.73 -27.02
N ASP A 229 -3.93 -7.71 -26.86
CA ASP A 229 -4.84 -6.95 -27.72
C ASP A 229 -4.99 -5.48 -27.25
N VAL A 230 -4.78 -5.24 -25.95
CA VAL A 230 -5.11 -3.96 -25.31
C VAL A 230 -3.88 -3.11 -25.02
N PHE A 231 -2.78 -3.71 -24.57
CA PHE A 231 -1.58 -2.96 -24.25
C PHE A 231 -0.76 -2.71 -25.50
N PRO A 232 -0.44 -1.46 -25.87
CA PRO A 232 0.29 -1.18 -27.10
C PRO A 232 1.78 -1.50 -26.97
N SER A 233 2.44 -1.60 -28.13
CA SER A 233 3.91 -1.69 -28.22
C SER A 233 4.59 -0.43 -27.70
N MET A 234 5.86 -0.55 -27.31
CA MET A 234 6.73 0.56 -26.85
C MET A 234 6.75 1.75 -27.82
N ASP A 235 6.56 1.58 -29.12
CA ASP A 235 6.68 2.73 -30.02
C ASP A 235 5.44 3.65 -30.00
N THR A 236 4.39 3.26 -29.26
CA THR A 236 3.13 4.01 -29.20
C THR A 236 3.22 5.11 -28.14
N ARG A 237 3.07 6.37 -28.56
CA ARG A 237 2.92 7.49 -27.62
C ARG A 237 1.63 7.35 -26.82
N LEU A 238 1.78 7.03 -25.54
CA LEU A 238 0.70 6.93 -24.58
C LEU A 238 0.44 8.29 -23.93
N ALA A 239 -0.80 8.76 -24.01
CA ALA A 239 -1.28 9.88 -23.23
C ALA A 239 -2.21 9.35 -22.13
N PHE A 240 -1.97 9.77 -20.90
CA PHE A 240 -2.83 9.48 -19.76
C PHE A 240 -3.33 10.77 -19.13
N THR A 241 -4.53 10.72 -18.58
CA THR A 241 -5.16 11.88 -17.94
C THR A 241 -4.74 11.94 -16.48
N LYS A 242 -4.21 13.08 -16.05
CA LYS A 242 -3.96 13.37 -14.64
C LYS A 242 -5.26 13.86 -13.99
N HIS A 243 -5.59 13.27 -12.85
CA HIS A 243 -6.72 13.61 -12.01
C HIS A 243 -6.23 14.11 -10.65
N PRO A 244 -7.04 14.91 -9.94
CA PRO A 244 -6.78 15.25 -8.54
C PRO A 244 -6.58 13.98 -7.70
N PHE A 245 -5.73 14.07 -6.68
CA PHE A 245 -5.53 13.00 -5.69
C PHE A 245 -6.77 12.84 -4.80
N GLN A 246 -7.80 12.21 -5.35
CA GLN A 246 -9.08 12.03 -4.70
C GLN A 246 -9.58 10.60 -4.87
N PHE A 247 -9.98 9.98 -3.77
CA PHE A 247 -10.44 8.58 -3.76
C PHE A 247 -11.80 8.45 -3.08
N THR A 248 -12.63 7.59 -3.64
CA THR A 248 -13.92 7.23 -3.04
C THR A 248 -13.66 6.41 -1.76
N PRO A 249 -14.26 6.78 -0.62
CA PRO A 249 -14.15 5.98 0.60
C PRO A 249 -14.65 4.55 0.41
N LEU A 250 -13.97 3.58 1.01
CA LEU A 250 -14.39 2.19 0.99
C LEU A 250 -15.34 1.93 2.17
N PRO A 251 -16.57 1.43 1.94
CA PRO A 251 -17.54 1.21 3.02
C PRO A 251 -17.01 0.38 4.18
N CYS A 252 -16.19 -0.64 3.90
CA CYS A 252 -15.57 -1.52 4.90
C CYS A 252 -14.48 -0.84 5.75
N MET A 253 -14.03 0.36 5.36
CA MET A 253 -12.98 1.13 6.04
C MET A 253 -13.52 2.38 6.74
N LEU A 254 -14.81 2.68 6.64
CA LEU A 254 -15.40 3.85 7.28
C LEU A 254 -15.42 3.69 8.81
N GLU A 255 -14.84 4.65 9.51
CA GLU A 255 -14.83 4.69 10.97
C GLU A 255 -15.23 6.08 11.47
N ASP A 256 -16.16 6.13 12.44
CA ASP A 256 -16.58 7.40 13.02
C ASP A 256 -15.53 7.94 14.00
N VAL A 257 -14.63 8.76 13.47
CA VAL A 257 -13.59 9.42 14.26
C VAL A 257 -14.11 10.50 15.21
N SER A 258 -15.39 10.89 15.12
CA SER A 258 -15.98 11.85 16.06
C SER A 258 -16.16 11.23 17.46
N GLN A 259 -16.29 9.90 17.55
CA GLN A 259 -16.47 9.17 18.80
C GLN A 259 -15.16 8.86 19.53
N LEU A 260 -13.99 9.04 18.88
CA LEU A 260 -12.71 8.71 19.51
C LEU A 260 -12.43 9.44 20.84
N PRO A 261 -12.74 10.74 21.00
CA PRO A 261 -12.58 11.42 22.29
C PRO A 261 -13.45 10.78 23.39
N VAL A 262 -14.72 10.49 23.08
CA VAL A 262 -15.65 9.85 24.03
C VAL A 262 -15.15 8.46 24.41
N LEU A 263 -14.70 7.68 23.43
CA LEU A 263 -14.13 6.36 23.68
C LEU A 263 -12.86 6.42 24.52
N PHE A 264 -11.99 7.42 24.29
CA PHE A 264 -10.77 7.64 25.06
C PHE A 264 -11.04 8.05 26.51
N GLU A 265 -12.12 8.80 26.76
CA GLU A 265 -12.51 9.23 28.10
C GLU A 265 -13.23 8.13 28.88
N SER A 266 -14.03 7.30 28.21
CA SER A 266 -14.90 6.29 28.84
C SER A 266 -14.28 4.89 28.94
N ASN A 267 -13.18 4.60 28.24
CA ASN A 267 -12.59 3.27 28.19
C ASN A 267 -11.10 3.29 28.52
N ASP A 268 -10.75 2.86 29.73
CA ASP A 268 -9.37 2.79 30.21
C ASP A 268 -8.47 1.88 29.37
N THR A 269 -9.01 0.79 28.82
CA THR A 269 -8.24 -0.11 27.94
C THR A 269 -7.87 0.58 26.64
N TYR A 270 -8.82 1.30 26.03
CA TYR A 270 -8.57 2.10 24.83
C TYR A 270 -7.63 3.27 25.13
N GLN A 271 -7.83 3.95 26.25
CA GLN A 271 -6.96 5.03 26.71
C GLN A 271 -5.50 4.57 26.86
N ASN A 272 -5.28 3.45 27.57
CA ASN A 272 -3.96 2.85 27.72
C ASN A 272 -3.34 2.49 26.36
N MET A 273 -4.12 1.88 25.47
CA MET A 273 -3.68 1.57 24.11
C MET A 273 -3.23 2.81 23.34
N VAL A 274 -3.99 3.91 23.43
CA VAL A 274 -3.63 5.18 22.78
C VAL A 274 -2.31 5.71 23.33
N TYR A 275 -2.11 5.76 24.65
CA TYR A 275 -0.83 6.18 25.24
C TYR A 275 0.34 5.29 24.79
N THR A 276 0.16 3.96 24.75
CA THR A 276 1.19 3.04 24.27
C THR A 276 1.54 3.28 22.81
N ILE A 277 0.53 3.49 21.95
CA ILE A 277 0.72 3.76 20.52
C ILE A 277 1.50 5.06 20.33
N PHE A 278 1.09 6.15 20.98
CA PHE A 278 1.81 7.43 20.91
C PHE A 278 3.25 7.32 21.44
N GLY A 279 3.44 6.54 22.50
CA GLY A 279 4.75 6.26 23.07
C GLY A 279 5.67 5.55 22.08
N ALA A 280 5.18 4.58 21.31
CA ALA A 280 5.97 3.91 20.27
C ALA A 280 6.12 4.78 19.00
N PHE A 281 5.12 5.62 18.71
CA PHE A 281 5.01 6.43 17.51
C PHE A 281 5.96 7.64 17.50
N PHE A 282 6.13 8.30 18.65
CA PHE A 282 7.00 9.48 18.76
C PHE A 282 8.47 9.15 18.54
N THR A 283 8.89 9.40 17.30
CA THR A 283 10.25 9.25 16.78
C THR A 283 10.49 10.38 15.78
N PRO A 284 11.74 10.83 15.56
CA PRO A 284 12.04 11.86 14.56
C PRO A 284 11.45 11.54 13.18
N ALA A 285 11.44 10.26 12.79
CA ALA A 285 10.93 9.80 11.50
C ALA A 285 9.39 9.86 11.35
N ASN A 286 8.63 9.90 12.45
CA ASN A 286 7.16 9.79 12.41
C ASN A 286 6.42 11.00 12.99
N VAL A 287 7.09 11.84 13.78
CA VAL A 287 6.43 12.96 14.49
C VAL A 287 5.70 13.91 13.54
N LEU A 288 6.22 14.10 12.33
CA LEU A 288 5.59 14.93 11.29
C LEU A 288 4.19 14.44 10.89
N ALA A 289 3.85 13.16 11.11
CA ALA A 289 2.50 12.71 10.78
C ALA A 289 1.40 13.36 11.62
N LEU A 290 1.73 13.96 12.77
CA LEU A 290 0.76 14.76 13.53
C LEU A 290 0.22 15.96 12.74
N THR A 291 0.94 16.44 11.71
CA THR A 291 0.53 17.61 10.92
C THR A 291 -0.42 17.24 9.78
N TYR A 292 -0.36 16.02 9.24
CA TYR A 292 -1.17 15.60 8.09
C TYR A 292 -2.14 14.46 8.37
N ASN A 293 -2.03 13.77 9.51
CA ASN A 293 -2.94 12.70 9.89
C ASN A 293 -4.00 13.22 10.89
N PRO A 294 -5.26 13.43 10.46
CA PRO A 294 -6.29 14.01 11.31
C PRO A 294 -6.68 13.13 12.50
N ILE A 295 -6.50 11.81 12.40
CA ILE A 295 -6.80 10.86 13.48
C ILE A 295 -5.79 11.04 14.61
N LEU A 296 -4.49 11.01 14.26
CA LEU A 296 -3.41 11.20 15.23
C LEU A 296 -3.48 12.59 15.85
N ALA A 297 -3.71 13.63 15.03
CA ALA A 297 -3.87 15.00 15.53
C ALA A 297 -5.05 15.12 16.52
N LYS A 298 -6.19 14.49 16.23
CA LYS A 298 -7.37 14.52 17.10
C LYS A 298 -7.07 13.87 18.45
N LEU A 299 -6.51 12.66 18.47
CA LEU A 299 -6.20 11.95 19.71
C LEU A 299 -5.12 12.66 20.52
N TRP A 300 -4.10 13.23 19.86
CA TRP A 300 -3.08 14.03 20.54
C TRP A 300 -3.68 15.22 21.29
N ARG A 301 -4.61 15.96 20.65
CA ARG A 301 -5.32 17.08 21.30
C ARG A 301 -6.09 16.63 22.54
N VAL A 302 -6.68 15.44 22.52
CA VAL A 302 -7.38 14.87 23.69
C VAL A 302 -6.38 14.56 24.81
N ILE A 303 -5.24 13.93 24.48
CA ILE A 303 -4.16 13.66 25.43
C ILE A 303 -3.65 14.96 26.07
N CYS A 304 -3.44 16.03 25.28
CA CYS A 304 -2.97 17.33 25.78
C CYS A 304 -3.90 18.01 26.79
N ARG A 305 -5.19 17.65 26.84
CA ARG A 305 -6.13 18.16 27.85
C ARG A 305 -5.90 17.53 29.22
N ARG A 306 -5.27 16.36 29.29
CA ARG A 306 -5.00 15.61 30.53
C ARG A 306 -3.61 15.93 31.09
N ARG A 307 -3.33 17.22 31.33
CA ARG A 307 -2.00 17.70 31.77
C ARG A 307 -1.50 17.10 33.08
N LEU A 308 -2.42 16.67 33.95
CA LEU A 308 -2.12 16.05 35.25
C LEU A 308 -1.87 14.54 35.15
N ASP A 309 -2.09 13.93 33.98
CA ASP A 309 -1.84 12.51 33.78
C ASP A 309 -0.33 12.26 33.65
N PRO A 310 0.29 11.39 34.47
CA PRO A 310 1.73 11.15 34.40
C PRO A 310 2.17 10.62 33.03
N ARG A 311 1.29 9.91 32.30
CA ARG A 311 1.58 9.41 30.95
C ARG A 311 1.70 10.54 29.94
N TYR A 312 1.00 11.66 30.12
CA TYR A 312 1.14 12.85 29.28
C TYR A 312 2.54 13.47 29.40
N LEU A 313 3.08 13.54 30.62
CA LEU A 313 4.43 14.08 30.84
C LEU A 313 5.49 13.25 30.10
N LEU A 314 5.40 11.92 30.20
CA LEU A 314 6.30 11.00 29.48
C LEU A 314 6.24 11.20 27.96
N LEU A 315 5.03 11.32 27.40
CA LEU A 315 4.84 11.58 25.98
C LEU A 315 5.37 12.95 25.56
N SER A 316 5.19 13.98 26.39
CA SER A 316 5.66 15.35 26.10
C SER A 316 7.17 15.44 26.08
N VAL A 317 7.86 14.79 27.03
CA VAL A 317 9.32 14.67 27.03
C VAL A 317 9.78 13.95 25.76
N LYS A 318 9.17 12.81 25.43
CA LYS A 318 9.50 12.08 24.21
C LYS A 318 9.23 12.87 22.92
N LEU A 319 8.17 13.68 22.89
CA LEU A 319 7.88 14.54 21.76
C LEU A 319 8.97 15.61 21.59
N SER A 320 9.44 16.22 22.67
CA SER A 320 10.49 17.24 22.60
C SER A 320 11.80 16.72 21.98
N THR A 321 12.17 15.45 22.24
CA THR A 321 13.35 14.81 21.64
C THR A 321 13.18 14.47 20.16
N CYS A 322 11.97 14.60 19.59
CA CYS A 322 11.72 14.33 18.18
C CYS A 322 11.84 15.58 17.30
N VAL A 323 11.86 16.78 17.91
CA VAL A 323 11.87 18.09 17.23
C VAL A 323 13.20 18.83 17.47
N SER A 324 14.12 18.21 18.21
CA SER A 324 15.50 18.68 18.43
C SER A 324 16.38 18.28 17.25
#